data_AF-X6MVG3-F1
#
_entry.id   AF-X6MVG3-F1
#
_cell.length_a   1.000
_cell.length_b   1.000
_cell.length_c   1.000
_cell.angle_alpha   90.00
_cell.angle_beta   90.00
_cell.angle_gamma   90.00
#
_symmetry.space_group_name_H-M   'P 1'
#
loop_
_entity.id
_entity.type
_entity.pdbx_description
1 polymer ?
#
loop_
_entity_poly.entity_id
_entity_poly.type
_entity_poly.pdbx_seq_one_letter_code
_entity_poly.pdbx_strand_id
1 'polypeptide(L)'
;NGGNGLWQIPITIETNKHEMDPSLLTNRSAKVALNTTEVSYFLINSNFDNYYRVLYDEESFGMIESEFMNIGQVNQYNILSDRFALVMNNYVDTKKYLFFFKHVLDNSTDQAKAHPEQISYLMWSELIANALAIDDLFCEYGYPNDYLTETSDTKNDSKILTSFRNFTMGYLRTLYDIVGGYNSTVMADNNNVTNLRPQVILALIQMGDSSAIHEGEYLYNTQVLRDNGNNYSLSLLDPNLITCVLSAALATNNEDYYNQITGPLYQSVDSTQQDYVLSSLGALYEDQDLLTKGYIFFFFNK
;
A
#
# COMPACT_ATOMS: atom_id res chain seq x y z
N ASN A 1 -28.63 -14.86 -25.35
CA ASN A 1 -28.56 -13.43 -25.72
C ASN A 1 -27.11 -12.96 -25.70
N GLY A 2 -26.35 -13.31 -26.74
CA GLY A 2 -24.95 -12.89 -26.90
C GLY A 2 -24.87 -11.53 -27.59
N GLY A 3 -25.14 -10.46 -26.85
CA GLY A 3 -24.90 -9.10 -27.34
C GLY A 3 -23.42 -8.93 -27.67
N ASN A 4 -23.11 -8.12 -28.69
CA ASN A 4 -21.77 -7.92 -29.29
C ASN A 4 -20.65 -7.40 -28.35
N GLY A 5 -20.76 -7.56 -27.02
CA GLY A 5 -19.72 -7.25 -26.04
C GLY A 5 -19.29 -5.78 -26.01
N LEU A 6 -20.06 -4.89 -26.64
CA LEU A 6 -19.71 -3.48 -26.77
C LEU A 6 -20.39 -2.70 -25.65
N TRP A 7 -19.58 -2.16 -24.75
CA TRP A 7 -20.03 -1.29 -23.69
C TRP A 7 -20.29 0.11 -24.24
N GLN A 8 -21.33 0.76 -23.73
CA GLN A 8 -21.53 2.19 -23.91
C GLN A 8 -20.78 2.90 -22.79
N ILE A 9 -19.74 3.66 -23.13
CA ILE A 9 -18.81 4.21 -22.14
C ILE A 9 -18.92 5.74 -22.15
N PRO A 10 -19.42 6.37 -21.08
CA PRO A 10 -19.28 7.82 -20.92
C PRO A 10 -17.79 8.18 -20.78
N ILE A 11 -17.32 9.10 -21.62
CA ILE A 11 -15.95 9.59 -21.64
C ILE A 11 -15.95 11.01 -21.11
N THR A 12 -15.32 11.19 -19.95
CA THR A 12 -14.99 12.51 -19.39
C THR A 12 -13.55 12.85 -19.74
N ILE A 13 -13.29 14.12 -20.06
CA ILE A 13 -11.94 14.63 -20.33
C ILE A 13 -11.74 15.91 -19.53
N GLU A 14 -10.75 15.90 -18.65
CA GLU A 14 -10.28 17.06 -17.90
C GLU A 14 -8.96 17.56 -18.49
N THR A 15 -8.77 18.87 -18.51
CA THR A 15 -7.49 19.52 -18.84
C THR A 15 -7.11 20.46 -17.70
N ASN A 16 -5.86 20.90 -17.66
CA ASN A 16 -5.41 21.91 -16.71
C ASN A 16 -6.18 23.26 -16.78
N LYS A 17 -6.99 23.50 -17.82
CA LYS A 17 -7.74 24.74 -18.02
C LYS A 17 -9.25 24.60 -17.78
N HIS A 18 -9.82 23.47 -18.14
CA HIS A 18 -11.26 23.23 -18.10
C HIS A 18 -11.57 21.74 -18.21
N GLU A 19 -12.75 21.37 -17.73
CA GLU A 19 -13.38 20.09 -17.99
C GLU A 19 -14.22 20.17 -19.27
N MET A 20 -14.16 19.14 -20.10
CA MET A 20 -14.98 19.03 -21.31
C MET A 20 -16.30 18.32 -21.02
N ASP A 21 -17.35 18.68 -21.77
CA ASP A 21 -18.64 18.00 -21.68
C ASP A 21 -18.49 16.49 -21.93
N PRO A 22 -19.08 15.63 -21.08
CA PRO A 22 -19.00 14.18 -21.25
C PRO A 22 -19.53 13.74 -22.62
N SER A 23 -18.82 12.82 -23.27
CA SER A 23 -19.23 12.25 -24.55
C SER A 23 -19.46 10.75 -24.43
N LEU A 24 -20.52 10.21 -25.05
CA LEU A 24 -20.82 8.78 -24.97
C LEU A 24 -20.13 8.02 -26.11
N LEU A 25 -19.17 7.16 -25.78
CA LEU A 25 -18.56 6.22 -26.71
C LEU A 25 -19.51 5.05 -26.94
N THR A 26 -20.14 5.03 -28.12
CA THR A 26 -21.10 4.00 -28.55
C THR A 26 -20.54 3.04 -29.60
N ASN A 27 -19.32 3.29 -30.08
CA ASN A 27 -18.61 2.50 -31.08
C ASN A 27 -17.25 2.03 -30.53
N ARG A 28 -16.59 1.10 -31.23
CA ARG A 28 -15.25 0.61 -30.82
C ARG A 28 -14.18 1.70 -30.77
N SER A 29 -14.37 2.78 -31.51
CA SER A 29 -13.50 3.96 -31.49
C SER A 29 -14.31 5.21 -31.79
N ALA A 30 -13.82 6.34 -31.28
CA ALA A 30 -14.27 7.68 -31.63
C ALA A 30 -13.04 8.58 -31.75
N LYS A 31 -13.22 9.73 -32.42
CA LYS A 31 -12.23 10.80 -32.46
C LYS A 31 -12.79 11.98 -31.69
N VAL A 32 -12.01 12.47 -30.73
CA VAL A 32 -12.32 13.69 -29.98
C VAL A 32 -11.26 14.72 -30.35
N ALA A 33 -11.68 15.93 -30.73
CA ALA A 33 -10.78 17.02 -31.04
C ALA A 33 -10.42 17.75 -29.73
N LEU A 34 -9.14 17.69 -29.35
CA LEU A 34 -8.59 18.43 -28.21
C LEU A 34 -7.72 19.57 -28.74
N ASN A 35 -7.91 20.78 -28.19
CA ASN A 35 -7.01 21.89 -28.50
C ASN A 35 -5.77 21.80 -27.62
N THR A 36 -4.75 21.07 -28.08
CA THR A 36 -3.58 20.72 -27.25
C THR A 36 -2.52 21.82 -27.14
N THR A 37 -2.58 22.88 -27.96
CA THR A 37 -1.57 23.97 -27.96
C THR A 37 -1.57 24.80 -26.68
N GLU A 38 -2.57 24.60 -25.83
CA GLU A 38 -2.83 25.40 -24.66
C GLU A 38 -2.92 24.60 -23.35
N VAL A 39 -2.74 23.27 -23.40
CA VAL A 39 -2.91 22.38 -22.25
C VAL A 39 -1.57 21.76 -21.84
N SER A 40 -1.30 21.71 -20.53
CA SER A 40 -0.11 21.03 -20.00
C SER A 40 -0.33 19.53 -19.82
N TYR A 41 -1.57 19.10 -19.64
CA TYR A 41 -1.99 17.69 -19.62
C TYR A 41 -3.47 17.58 -19.99
N PHE A 42 -3.91 16.36 -20.29
CA PHE A 42 -5.33 15.98 -20.32
C PHE A 42 -5.50 14.62 -19.64
N LEU A 43 -6.62 14.45 -18.95
CA LEU A 43 -7.01 13.23 -18.25
C LEU A 43 -8.33 12.75 -18.79
N ILE A 44 -8.37 11.50 -19.24
CA ILE A 44 -9.60 10.78 -19.53
C ILE A 44 -10.02 10.07 -18.25
N ASN A 45 -11.33 10.01 -17.99
CA ASN A 45 -11.88 9.46 -16.75
C ASN A 45 -11.42 10.24 -15.50
N SER A 46 -11.54 11.57 -15.56
CA SER A 46 -11.31 12.43 -14.40
C SER A 46 -12.16 12.00 -13.21
N ASN A 47 -11.60 12.14 -12.01
CA ASN A 47 -12.18 11.79 -10.72
C ASN A 47 -12.61 10.32 -10.56
N PHE A 48 -12.22 9.44 -11.48
CA PHE A 48 -12.59 8.03 -11.47
C PHE A 48 -14.12 7.82 -11.47
N ASP A 49 -14.86 8.70 -12.14
CA ASP A 49 -16.32 8.68 -12.17
C ASP A 49 -16.89 7.48 -12.92
N ASN A 50 -16.08 6.81 -13.74
CA ASN A 50 -16.51 5.73 -14.62
C ASN A 50 -15.65 4.47 -14.48
N TYR A 51 -16.26 3.31 -14.71
CA TYR A 51 -15.63 2.01 -14.49
C TYR A 51 -14.83 1.53 -15.72
N TYR A 52 -13.76 2.25 -16.06
CA TYR A 52 -12.80 1.84 -17.08
C TYR A 52 -11.40 2.40 -16.79
N ARG A 53 -10.38 1.74 -17.34
CA ARG A 53 -8.97 2.15 -17.23
C ARG A 53 -8.51 2.87 -18.49
N VAL A 54 -7.55 3.78 -18.35
CA VAL A 54 -7.03 4.58 -19.46
C VAL A 54 -5.56 4.25 -19.75
N LEU A 55 -5.32 3.77 -20.96
CA LEU A 55 -3.98 3.69 -21.54
C LEU A 55 -3.73 4.94 -22.38
N TYR A 56 -2.66 5.65 -22.05
CA TYR A 56 -2.16 6.80 -22.79
C TYR A 56 -0.93 6.34 -23.57
N ASP A 57 -0.74 6.88 -24.78
CA ASP A 57 0.54 6.81 -25.45
C ASP A 57 1.63 7.56 -24.65
N GLU A 58 2.88 7.36 -25.03
CA GLU A 58 4.04 7.85 -24.27
C GLU A 58 4.14 9.37 -24.22
N GLU A 59 3.76 10.06 -25.30
CA GLU A 59 3.82 11.52 -25.36
C GLU A 59 2.75 12.11 -24.45
N SER A 60 1.52 11.61 -24.57
CA SER A 60 0.40 12.02 -23.70
C SER A 60 0.65 11.69 -22.23
N PHE A 61 1.27 10.54 -21.93
CA PHE A 61 1.60 10.18 -20.56
C PHE A 61 2.74 11.04 -19.98
N GLY A 62 3.74 11.40 -20.79
CA GLY A 62 4.82 12.30 -20.35
C GLY A 62 4.30 13.68 -19.91
N MET A 63 3.22 14.17 -20.54
CA MET A 63 2.52 15.37 -20.10
C MET A 63 1.92 15.20 -18.69
N ILE A 64 1.24 14.09 -18.45
CA ILE A 64 0.64 13.74 -17.16
C ILE A 64 1.73 13.59 -16.08
N GLU A 65 2.81 12.88 -16.39
CA GLU A 65 3.94 12.66 -15.48
C GLU A 65 4.57 14.00 -15.04
N SER A 66 4.77 14.93 -15.97
CA SER A 66 5.36 16.24 -15.67
C SER A 66 4.52 17.12 -14.75
N GLU A 67 3.22 16.90 -14.72
CA GLU A 67 2.24 17.66 -13.94
C GLU A 67 1.66 16.85 -12.77
N PHE A 68 2.19 15.65 -12.51
CA PHE A 68 1.57 14.67 -11.61
C PHE A 68 1.27 15.26 -10.22
N MET A 69 2.19 16.03 -9.65
CA MET A 69 2.00 16.64 -8.32
C MET A 69 0.97 17.78 -8.30
N ASN A 70 0.63 18.35 -9.46
CA ASN A 70 -0.38 19.41 -9.62
C ASN A 70 -1.77 18.86 -9.95
N ILE A 71 -1.88 17.56 -10.21
CA ILE A 71 -3.14 16.87 -10.48
C ILE A 71 -3.88 16.58 -9.15
N GLY A 72 -5.21 16.62 -9.18
CA GLY A 72 -6.04 16.31 -8.00
C GLY A 72 -5.79 14.90 -7.43
N GLN A 73 -5.91 14.74 -6.12
CA GLN A 73 -5.55 13.49 -5.42
C GLN A 73 -6.27 12.23 -5.93
N VAL A 74 -7.54 12.35 -6.33
CA VAL A 74 -8.31 11.23 -6.90
C VAL A 74 -7.76 10.84 -8.28
N ASN A 75 -7.37 11.82 -9.09
CA ASN A 75 -6.75 11.59 -10.38
C ASN A 75 -5.34 10.99 -10.23
N GLN A 76 -4.54 11.46 -9.27
CA GLN A 76 -3.24 10.86 -8.95
C GLN A 76 -3.37 9.38 -8.59
N TYR A 77 -4.33 9.05 -7.72
CA TYR A 77 -4.69 7.67 -7.38
C TYR A 77 -5.07 6.87 -8.62
N ASN A 78 -5.96 7.39 -9.46
CA ASN A 78 -6.42 6.71 -10.67
C ASN A 78 -5.27 6.43 -11.64
N ILE A 79 -4.39 7.41 -11.87
CA ILE A 79 -3.22 7.27 -12.74
C ILE A 79 -2.29 6.18 -12.20
N LEU A 80 -1.99 6.17 -10.90
CA LEU A 80 -1.15 5.14 -10.26
C LEU A 80 -1.78 3.75 -10.42
N SER A 81 -3.07 3.62 -10.12
CA SER A 81 -3.79 2.34 -10.21
C SER A 81 -3.85 1.82 -11.65
N ASP A 82 -4.16 2.69 -12.61
CA ASP A 82 -4.21 2.33 -14.02
C ASP A 82 -2.84 1.92 -14.53
N ARG A 83 -1.78 2.65 -14.21
CA ARG A 83 -0.43 2.30 -14.65
C ARG A 83 0.05 0.99 -14.06
N PHE A 84 -0.25 0.72 -12.79
CA PHE A 84 0.10 -0.55 -12.18
C PHE A 84 -0.68 -1.71 -12.83
N ALA A 85 -1.99 -1.57 -13.01
CA ALA A 85 -2.78 -2.59 -13.68
C ALA A 85 -2.32 -2.84 -15.14
N LEU A 86 -1.95 -1.79 -15.87
CA LEU A 86 -1.47 -1.90 -17.25
C LEU A 86 -0.10 -2.58 -17.35
N VAL A 87 0.82 -2.35 -16.42
CA VAL A 87 2.10 -3.08 -16.39
C VAL A 87 1.89 -4.55 -16.03
N MET A 88 1.01 -4.85 -15.07
CA MET A 88 0.68 -6.24 -14.70
C MET A 88 0.03 -7.02 -15.84
N ASN A 89 -0.60 -6.34 -16.80
CA ASN A 89 -1.18 -6.93 -18.00
C ASN A 89 -0.31 -6.75 -19.26
N ASN A 90 0.96 -6.36 -19.11
CA ASN A 90 1.93 -6.21 -20.21
C ASN A 90 1.50 -5.20 -21.31
N TYR A 91 0.67 -4.21 -20.97
CA TYR A 91 0.33 -3.08 -21.83
C TYR A 91 1.32 -1.91 -21.69
N VAL A 92 1.99 -1.82 -20.54
CA VAL A 92 3.05 -0.85 -20.25
C VAL A 92 4.33 -1.60 -19.92
N ASP A 93 5.45 -1.13 -20.46
CA ASP A 93 6.77 -1.71 -20.18
C ASP A 93 7.13 -1.56 -18.69
N THR A 94 7.61 -2.65 -18.08
CA THR A 94 7.94 -2.69 -16.65
C THR A 94 9.01 -1.69 -16.26
N LYS A 95 10.03 -1.49 -17.10
CA LYS A 95 11.10 -0.53 -16.81
C LYS A 95 10.56 0.90 -16.81
N LYS A 96 9.67 1.23 -17.75
CA LYS A 96 8.99 2.53 -17.78
C LYS A 96 8.12 2.76 -16.54
N TYR A 97 7.34 1.76 -16.14
CA TYR A 97 6.53 1.85 -14.92
C TYR A 97 7.41 2.06 -13.68
N LEU A 98 8.51 1.32 -13.53
CA LEU A 98 9.40 1.47 -12.37
C LEU A 98 10.08 2.86 -12.33
N PHE A 99 10.41 3.45 -13.48
CA PHE A 99 10.90 4.84 -13.51
C PHE A 99 9.85 5.84 -13.08
N PHE A 100 8.62 5.72 -13.59
CA PHE A 100 7.49 6.54 -13.18
C PHE A 100 7.22 6.38 -11.67
N PHE A 101 7.15 5.15 -11.18
CA PHE A 101 6.93 4.84 -9.77
C PHE A 101 7.98 5.49 -8.88
N LYS A 102 9.27 5.38 -9.24
CA LYS A 102 10.34 6.07 -8.54
C LYS A 102 10.19 7.59 -8.60
N HIS A 103 9.87 8.15 -9.76
CA HIS A 103 9.70 9.59 -9.94
C HIS A 103 8.58 10.14 -9.03
N VAL A 104 7.45 9.43 -8.96
CA VAL A 104 6.35 9.79 -8.05
C VAL A 104 6.77 9.65 -6.60
N LEU A 105 7.47 8.58 -6.21
CA LEU A 105 7.99 8.42 -4.84
C LEU A 105 8.92 9.58 -4.44
N ASP A 106 9.86 9.96 -5.30
CA ASP A 106 10.78 11.08 -5.06
C ASP A 106 9.99 12.38 -4.81
N ASN A 107 9.13 12.78 -5.76
CA ASN A 107 8.39 14.03 -5.67
C ASN A 107 7.38 14.05 -4.51
N SER A 108 6.67 12.94 -4.29
CA SER A 108 5.67 12.82 -3.22
C SER A 108 6.32 12.89 -1.85
N THR A 109 7.52 12.32 -1.70
CA THR A 109 8.28 12.38 -0.47
C THR A 109 8.80 13.78 -0.19
N ASP A 110 9.32 14.47 -1.21
CA ASP A 110 9.78 15.85 -1.07
C ASP A 110 8.61 16.81 -0.76
N GLN A 111 7.45 16.62 -1.39
CA GLN A 111 6.25 17.37 -1.04
C GLN A 111 5.78 17.07 0.38
N ALA A 112 5.77 15.80 0.81
CA ALA A 112 5.37 15.43 2.17
C ALA A 112 6.28 16.03 3.24
N LYS A 113 7.59 16.15 2.97
CA LYS A 113 8.53 16.86 3.84
C LYS A 113 8.27 18.36 3.91
N ALA A 114 7.99 18.97 2.76
CA ALA A 114 7.79 20.42 2.67
C ALA A 114 6.43 20.88 3.21
N HIS A 115 5.40 20.06 2.99
CA HIS A 115 3.99 20.36 3.27
C HIS A 115 3.29 19.13 3.88
N PRO A 116 3.66 18.73 5.10
CA PRO A 116 3.09 17.54 5.74
C PRO A 116 1.56 17.62 5.91
N GLU A 117 1.01 18.83 6.02
CA GLU A 117 -0.43 19.07 6.10
C GLU A 117 -1.18 18.73 4.79
N GLN A 118 -0.47 18.63 3.67
CA GLN A 118 -1.03 18.36 2.34
C GLN A 118 -0.88 16.89 1.91
N ILE A 119 -0.41 16.02 2.81
CA ILE A 119 -0.27 14.59 2.50
C ILE A 119 -1.60 13.99 2.04
N SER A 120 -1.55 13.29 0.92
CA SER A 120 -2.67 12.58 0.33
C SER A 120 -2.67 11.13 0.78
N TYR A 121 -3.66 10.74 1.59
CA TYR A 121 -3.85 9.33 1.96
C TYR A 121 -4.07 8.47 0.72
N LEU A 122 -4.97 8.88 -0.19
CA LEU A 122 -5.34 8.12 -1.38
C LEU A 122 -4.13 7.80 -2.28
N MET A 123 -3.27 8.80 -2.53
CA MET A 123 -2.09 8.61 -3.36
C MET A 123 -1.08 7.68 -2.68
N TRP A 124 -0.77 7.93 -1.40
CA TRP A 124 0.20 7.13 -0.68
C TRP A 124 -0.27 5.71 -0.43
N SER A 125 -1.56 5.48 -0.20
CA SER A 125 -2.11 4.13 -0.07
C SER A 125 -1.90 3.31 -1.34
N GLU A 126 -2.05 3.91 -2.53
CA GLU A 126 -1.79 3.22 -3.80
C GLU A 126 -0.28 3.01 -4.03
N LEU A 127 0.57 3.98 -3.66
CA LEU A 127 2.02 3.79 -3.73
C LEU A 127 2.49 2.64 -2.84
N ILE A 128 1.97 2.56 -1.61
CA ILE A 128 2.24 1.47 -0.67
C ILE A 128 1.73 0.14 -1.23
N ALA A 129 0.48 0.10 -1.72
CA ALA A 129 -0.10 -1.11 -2.30
C ALA A 129 0.72 -1.63 -3.49
N ASN A 130 1.13 -0.73 -4.41
CA ASN A 130 1.99 -1.08 -5.53
C ASN A 130 3.36 -1.57 -5.07
N ALA A 131 3.94 -0.95 -4.04
CA ALA A 131 5.21 -1.41 -3.49
C ALA A 131 5.12 -2.81 -2.89
N LEU A 132 4.09 -3.08 -2.09
CA LEU A 132 3.86 -4.39 -1.48
C LEU A 132 3.55 -5.45 -2.53
N ALA A 133 2.78 -5.14 -3.56
CA ALA A 133 2.52 -6.08 -4.66
C ALA A 133 3.81 -6.43 -5.43
N ILE A 134 4.73 -5.48 -5.62
CA ILE A 134 6.05 -5.76 -6.21
C ILE A 134 6.93 -6.58 -5.24
N ASP A 135 6.86 -6.30 -3.93
CA ASP A 135 7.55 -7.10 -2.91
C ASP A 135 7.07 -8.55 -2.92
N ASP A 136 5.76 -8.78 -2.99
CA ASP A 136 5.15 -10.10 -3.05
C ASP A 136 5.61 -10.88 -4.28
N LEU A 137 5.68 -10.22 -5.45
CA LEU A 137 6.27 -10.83 -6.66
C LEU A 137 7.71 -11.26 -6.40
N PHE A 138 8.54 -10.40 -5.83
CA PHE A 138 9.94 -10.76 -5.52
C PHE A 138 10.07 -11.81 -4.43
N CYS A 139 9.13 -11.91 -3.48
CA CYS A 139 9.10 -12.98 -2.49
C CYS A 139 8.80 -14.33 -3.13
N GLU A 140 7.85 -14.39 -4.08
CA GLU A 140 7.53 -15.60 -4.83
C GLU A 140 8.73 -16.12 -5.63
N TYR A 141 9.53 -15.23 -6.21
CA TYR A 141 10.76 -15.60 -6.93
C TYR A 141 11.97 -15.81 -6.01
N GLY A 142 12.02 -15.11 -4.86
CA GLY A 142 13.18 -15.05 -3.98
C GLY A 142 13.28 -16.18 -2.96
N TYR A 143 12.18 -16.89 -2.67
CA TYR A 143 12.24 -18.08 -1.83
C TYR A 143 12.82 -19.27 -2.62
N PRO A 144 13.91 -19.89 -2.15
CA PRO A 144 14.32 -21.17 -2.69
C PRO A 144 13.18 -22.15 -2.40
N ASN A 145 12.42 -22.53 -3.42
CA ASN A 145 11.59 -23.71 -3.32
C ASN A 145 12.50 -24.84 -2.84
N ASP A 146 12.17 -25.52 -1.73
CA ASP A 146 12.95 -26.61 -1.13
C ASP A 146 13.31 -27.75 -2.12
N TYR A 147 12.70 -27.74 -3.31
CA TYR A 147 12.95 -28.65 -4.43
C TYR A 147 14.03 -28.18 -5.41
N LEU A 148 14.55 -26.96 -5.28
CA LEU A 148 15.60 -26.40 -6.11
C LEU A 148 16.85 -26.18 -5.24
N THR A 149 17.85 -27.05 -5.42
CA THR A 149 19.20 -26.86 -4.88
C THR A 149 19.66 -25.42 -5.12
N GLU A 150 20.16 -24.72 -4.09
CA GLU A 150 20.69 -23.35 -4.22
C GLU A 150 21.51 -23.17 -5.50
N THR A 151 20.90 -22.58 -6.52
CA THR A 151 21.60 -22.22 -7.75
C THR A 151 22.20 -20.82 -7.58
N SER A 152 23.04 -20.39 -8.52
CA SER A 152 23.49 -18.99 -8.58
C SER A 152 22.34 -17.99 -8.68
N ASP A 153 21.18 -18.44 -9.15
CA ASP A 153 20.04 -17.60 -9.49
C ASP A 153 19.24 -17.23 -8.22
N THR A 154 19.06 -18.16 -7.27
CA THR A 154 18.38 -17.88 -5.98
C THR A 154 19.10 -16.82 -5.15
N LYS A 155 20.44 -16.76 -5.25
CA LYS A 155 21.26 -15.71 -4.60
C LYS A 155 21.09 -14.35 -5.25
N ASN A 156 20.76 -14.29 -6.54
CA ASN A 156 20.46 -13.03 -7.22
C ASN A 156 19.05 -12.56 -6.87
N ASP A 157 18.09 -13.47 -6.77
CA ASP A 157 16.70 -13.14 -6.44
C ASP A 157 16.58 -12.56 -5.02
N SER A 158 17.25 -13.15 -4.03
CA SER A 158 17.33 -12.62 -2.67
C SER A 158 17.98 -11.22 -2.62
N LYS A 159 18.99 -10.95 -3.46
CA LYS A 159 19.61 -9.61 -3.56
C LYS A 159 18.67 -8.59 -4.19
N ILE A 160 17.89 -8.99 -5.20
CA ILE A 160 16.91 -8.11 -5.85
C ILE A 160 15.82 -7.74 -4.84
N LEU A 161 15.25 -8.73 -4.14
CA LEU A 161 14.28 -8.50 -3.07
C LEU A 161 14.84 -7.55 -2.01
N THR A 162 16.04 -7.84 -1.49
CA THR A 162 16.70 -6.99 -0.48
C THR A 162 16.93 -5.56 -0.99
N SER A 163 17.36 -5.41 -2.24
CA SER A 163 17.58 -4.09 -2.85
C SER A 163 16.28 -3.32 -3.02
N PHE A 164 15.21 -3.99 -3.44
CA PHE A 164 13.89 -3.39 -3.58
C PHE A 164 13.30 -2.99 -2.22
N ARG A 165 13.34 -3.86 -1.22
CA ARG A 165 12.93 -3.54 0.16
C ARG A 165 13.69 -2.35 0.70
N ASN A 166 15.02 -2.31 0.58
CA ASN A 166 15.82 -1.16 1.02
C ASN A 166 15.45 0.13 0.30
N PHE A 167 15.21 0.06 -1.01
CA PHE A 167 14.73 1.20 -1.80
C PHE A 167 13.39 1.72 -1.27
N THR A 168 12.39 0.86 -1.13
CA THR A 168 11.04 1.26 -0.70
C THR A 168 11.01 1.70 0.77
N MET A 169 11.67 0.96 1.67
CA MET A 169 11.77 1.30 3.10
C MET A 169 12.38 2.69 3.30
N GLY A 170 13.31 3.14 2.46
CA GLY A 170 13.85 4.51 2.53
C GLY A 170 12.77 5.59 2.42
N TYR A 171 11.80 5.41 1.51
CA TYR A 171 10.66 6.33 1.37
C TYR A 171 9.63 6.13 2.50
N LEU A 172 9.29 4.88 2.82
CA LEU A 172 8.33 4.58 3.88
C LEU A 172 8.80 5.06 5.25
N ARG A 173 10.11 5.03 5.53
CA ARG A 173 10.67 5.58 6.76
C ARG A 173 10.55 7.08 6.86
N THR A 174 10.82 7.76 5.77
CA THR A 174 10.60 9.21 5.72
C THR A 174 9.12 9.51 5.99
N LEU A 175 8.21 8.77 5.36
CA LEU A 175 6.78 8.96 5.56
C LEU A 175 6.35 8.60 6.99
N TYR A 176 6.90 7.53 7.58
CA TYR A 176 6.69 7.11 8.96
C TYR A 176 7.01 8.25 9.94
N ASP A 177 8.17 8.90 9.77
CA ASP A 177 8.57 10.03 10.60
C ASP A 177 7.60 11.22 10.44
N ILE A 178 7.12 11.46 9.21
CA ILE A 178 6.19 12.56 8.94
C ILE A 178 4.80 12.30 9.55
N VAL A 179 4.27 11.07 9.44
CA VAL A 179 2.94 10.72 9.99
C VAL A 179 2.95 10.44 11.49
N GLY A 180 4.13 10.54 12.13
CA GLY A 180 4.33 10.42 13.57
C GLY A 180 4.58 8.99 14.08
N GLY A 181 4.76 8.00 13.19
CA GLY A 181 5.00 6.61 13.58
C GLY A 181 3.92 6.08 14.52
N TYR A 182 4.32 5.40 15.61
CA TYR A 182 3.38 4.98 16.65
C TYR A 182 2.92 6.12 17.59
N ASN A 183 3.46 7.33 17.45
CA ASN A 183 3.10 8.46 18.28
C ASN A 183 2.01 9.31 17.60
N SER A 184 0.75 9.02 17.92
CA SER A 184 -0.40 9.77 17.39
C SER A 184 -0.53 11.22 17.91
N THR A 185 0.40 11.69 18.75
CA THR A 185 0.37 13.06 19.28
C THR A 185 1.22 14.07 18.49
N VAL A 186 2.02 13.62 17.52
CA VAL A 186 3.03 14.45 16.83
C VAL A 186 2.43 15.38 15.76
N MET A 187 1.25 15.08 15.23
CA MET A 187 0.53 15.95 14.30
C MET A 187 -0.91 16.15 14.73
N ALA A 188 -1.48 17.32 14.42
CA ALA A 188 -2.92 17.49 14.48
C ALA A 188 -3.51 16.53 13.45
N ASP A 189 -3.99 15.39 13.91
CA ASP A 189 -4.52 14.29 13.11
C ASP A 189 -5.61 14.80 12.16
N ASN A 190 -5.21 15.07 10.92
CA ASN A 190 -6.15 15.14 9.81
C ASN A 190 -6.45 13.70 9.36
N ASN A 191 -7.62 13.50 8.76
CA ASN A 191 -8.05 12.15 8.36
C ASN A 191 -7.04 11.45 7.44
N ASN A 192 -6.26 12.19 6.65
CA ASN A 192 -5.25 11.58 5.79
C ASN A 192 -4.12 10.95 6.60
N VAL A 193 -3.57 11.68 7.57
CA VAL A 193 -2.50 11.18 8.44
C VAL A 193 -3.00 10.01 9.30
N THR A 194 -4.18 10.14 9.91
CA THR A 194 -4.77 9.07 10.75
C THR A 194 -4.96 7.78 9.98
N ASN A 195 -5.44 7.84 8.73
CA ASN A 195 -5.65 6.66 7.90
C ASN A 195 -4.36 6.12 7.27
N LEU A 196 -3.40 6.99 6.95
CA LEU A 196 -2.14 6.60 6.32
C LEU A 196 -1.17 5.95 7.30
N ARG A 197 -1.10 6.45 8.53
CA ARG A 197 -0.20 5.98 9.58
C ARG A 197 -0.18 4.45 9.74
N PRO A 198 -1.31 3.75 9.97
CA PRO A 198 -1.29 2.31 10.12
C PRO A 198 -0.81 1.58 8.86
N GLN A 199 -1.10 2.09 7.66
CA GLN A 199 -0.64 1.46 6.41
C GLN A 199 0.88 1.53 6.26
N VAL A 200 1.48 2.68 6.60
CA VAL A 200 2.93 2.85 6.55
C VAL A 200 3.62 1.92 7.54
N ILE A 201 3.08 1.83 8.76
CA ILE A 201 3.64 0.97 9.81
C ILE A 201 3.55 -0.51 9.39
N LEU A 202 2.39 -0.96 8.92
CA LEU A 202 2.21 -2.34 8.46
C LEU A 202 3.09 -2.67 7.25
N ALA A 203 3.24 -1.74 6.31
CA ALA A 203 4.14 -1.93 5.18
C ALA A 203 5.61 -2.04 5.61
N LEU A 204 6.05 -1.22 6.57
CA LEU A 204 7.39 -1.35 7.15
C LEU A 204 7.60 -2.69 7.85
N ILE A 205 6.62 -3.14 8.66
CA ILE A 205 6.66 -4.46 9.31
C ILE A 205 6.77 -5.57 8.25
N GLN A 206 5.94 -5.55 7.21
CA GLN A 206 5.96 -6.52 6.10
C GLN A 206 7.26 -6.47 5.28
N MET A 207 7.97 -5.35 5.27
CA MET A 207 9.28 -5.25 4.62
C MET A 207 10.45 -5.64 5.53
N GLY A 208 10.17 -6.08 6.77
CA GLY A 208 11.20 -6.51 7.73
C GLY A 208 11.97 -5.35 8.38
N ASP A 209 11.35 -4.18 8.47
CA ASP A 209 11.97 -3.00 9.04
C ASP A 209 12.13 -3.12 10.57
N SER A 210 13.36 -3.37 11.02
CA SER A 210 13.66 -3.76 12.40
C SER A 210 13.30 -2.69 13.44
N SER A 211 13.48 -1.39 13.15
CA SER A 211 13.15 -0.37 14.14
C SER A 211 11.64 -0.12 14.29
N ALA A 212 10.82 -0.25 13.23
CA ALA A 212 9.36 -0.16 13.40
C ALA A 212 8.80 -1.39 14.13
N ILE A 213 9.37 -2.58 13.85
CA ILE A 213 9.06 -3.81 14.59
C ILE A 213 9.41 -3.63 16.07
N HIS A 214 10.61 -3.17 16.39
CA HIS A 214 11.05 -2.99 17.78
C HIS A 214 10.23 -1.94 18.55
N GLU A 215 9.84 -0.84 17.90
CA GLU A 215 8.98 0.18 18.52
C GLU A 215 7.58 -0.37 18.82
N GLY A 216 6.99 -1.12 17.89
CA GLY A 216 5.70 -1.78 18.11
C GLY A 216 5.77 -2.87 19.19
N GLU A 217 6.82 -3.69 19.19
CA GLU A 217 7.10 -4.69 20.23
C GLU A 217 7.21 -4.03 21.62
N TYR A 218 7.90 -2.89 21.72
CA TYR A 218 8.01 -2.13 22.96
C TYR A 218 6.62 -1.69 23.47
N LEU A 219 5.74 -1.21 22.58
CA LEU A 219 4.38 -0.83 22.95
C LEU A 219 3.54 -2.04 23.36
N TYR A 220 3.68 -3.18 22.68
CA TYR A 220 3.05 -4.42 23.09
C TYR A 220 3.45 -4.79 24.52
N ASN A 221 4.75 -4.80 24.81
CA ASN A 221 5.27 -5.17 26.13
C ASN A 221 4.92 -4.18 27.25
N THR A 222 4.74 -2.90 26.93
CA THR A 222 4.51 -1.87 27.95
C THR A 222 3.04 -1.49 28.14
N GLN A 223 2.21 -1.67 27.11
CA GLN A 223 0.81 -1.23 27.10
C GLN A 223 -0.19 -2.38 26.97
N VAL A 224 0.17 -3.46 26.27
CA VAL A 224 -0.70 -4.65 26.11
C VAL A 224 -0.43 -5.66 27.21
N LEU A 225 0.82 -6.05 27.41
CA LEU A 225 1.24 -6.91 28.51
C LEU A 225 1.34 -6.08 29.80
N ARG A 226 0.32 -6.18 30.66
CA ARG A 226 0.34 -5.55 31.98
C ARG A 226 0.68 -6.57 33.06
N ASP A 227 1.22 -6.07 34.17
CA ASP A 227 1.48 -6.85 35.38
C ASP A 227 2.33 -8.12 35.13
N ASN A 228 3.40 -8.00 34.33
CA ASN A 228 4.27 -9.11 33.89
C ASN A 228 3.54 -10.22 33.12
N GLY A 229 2.58 -9.86 32.27
CA GLY A 229 1.84 -10.83 31.43
C GLY A 229 0.67 -11.52 32.14
N ASN A 230 0.31 -11.06 33.34
CA ASN A 230 -0.85 -11.55 34.09
C ASN A 230 -2.17 -10.86 33.68
N ASN A 231 -2.08 -9.74 32.97
CA ASN A 231 -3.25 -8.97 32.53
C ASN A 231 -3.01 -8.42 31.13
N TYR A 232 -4.03 -8.50 30.27
CA TYR A 232 -4.00 -8.10 28.88
C TYR A 232 -5.02 -6.99 28.67
N SER A 233 -4.61 -5.87 28.06
CA SER A 233 -5.54 -4.79 27.72
C SER A 233 -5.09 -4.03 26.49
N LEU A 234 -6.02 -3.76 25.58
CA LEU A 234 -5.80 -2.89 24.43
C LEU A 234 -6.22 -1.43 24.70
N SER A 235 -6.76 -1.15 25.89
CA SER A 235 -7.38 0.15 26.21
C SER A 235 -6.42 1.35 26.24
N LEU A 236 -5.11 1.09 26.32
CA LEU A 236 -4.08 2.13 26.35
C LEU A 236 -3.56 2.47 24.95
N LEU A 237 -3.83 1.62 23.96
CA LEU A 237 -3.42 1.83 22.58
C LEU A 237 -4.41 2.73 21.86
N ASP A 238 -3.90 3.52 20.91
CA ASP A 238 -4.72 4.13 19.88
C ASP A 238 -5.43 3.03 19.09
N PRO A 239 -6.77 3.07 18.95
CA PRO A 239 -7.52 2.06 18.20
C PRO A 239 -7.01 1.84 16.77
N ASN A 240 -6.49 2.88 16.11
CA ASN A 240 -5.96 2.78 14.75
C ASN A 240 -4.61 2.05 14.69
N LEU A 241 -3.93 1.89 15.82
CA LEU A 241 -2.59 1.30 15.90
C LEU A 241 -2.58 -0.09 16.53
N ILE A 242 -3.71 -0.59 17.04
CA ILE A 242 -3.80 -1.91 17.68
C ILE A 242 -3.24 -3.00 16.76
N THR A 243 -3.74 -3.11 15.53
CA THR A 243 -3.25 -4.11 14.57
C THR A 243 -1.76 -3.96 14.30
N CYS A 244 -1.25 -2.73 14.23
CA CYS A 244 0.17 -2.47 13.99
C CYS A 244 1.05 -3.01 15.13
N VAL A 245 0.67 -2.71 16.38
CA VAL A 245 1.40 -3.14 17.58
C VAL A 245 1.39 -4.67 17.70
N LEU A 246 0.24 -5.31 17.46
CA LEU A 246 0.14 -6.77 17.48
C LEU A 246 0.95 -7.41 16.35
N SER A 247 0.86 -6.87 15.12
CA SER A 247 1.65 -7.33 13.98
C SER A 247 3.15 -7.19 14.23
N ALA A 248 3.60 -6.10 14.85
CA ALA A 248 5.01 -5.90 15.18
C ALA A 248 5.51 -6.95 16.18
N ALA A 249 4.74 -7.26 17.23
CA ALA A 249 5.09 -8.32 18.16
C ALA A 249 5.19 -9.69 17.45
N LEU A 250 4.22 -10.02 16.59
CA LEU A 250 4.21 -11.27 15.83
C LEU A 250 5.37 -11.37 14.83
N ALA A 251 5.74 -10.27 14.16
CA ALA A 251 6.84 -10.20 13.21
C ALA A 251 8.23 -10.46 13.83
N THR A 252 8.35 -10.48 15.16
CA THR A 252 9.59 -10.94 15.83
C THR A 252 9.80 -12.46 15.73
N ASN A 253 8.81 -13.20 15.24
CA ASN A 253 8.79 -14.67 15.18
C ASN A 253 9.00 -15.34 16.55
N ASN A 254 8.58 -14.66 17.62
CA ASN A 254 8.60 -15.21 18.96
C ASN A 254 7.29 -15.98 19.25
N GLU A 255 7.40 -17.29 19.44
CA GLU A 255 6.27 -18.18 19.74
C GLU A 255 5.52 -17.78 21.03
N ASP A 256 6.19 -17.15 22.00
CA ASP A 256 5.53 -16.67 23.21
C ASP A 256 4.51 -15.56 22.89
N TYR A 257 4.87 -14.61 22.03
CA TYR A 257 3.92 -13.56 21.61
C TYR A 257 2.75 -14.16 20.85
N TYR A 258 2.98 -15.13 19.95
CA TYR A 258 1.91 -15.85 19.28
C TYR A 258 0.92 -16.49 20.28
N ASN A 259 1.44 -17.24 21.25
CA ASN A 259 0.62 -17.92 22.25
C ASN A 259 -0.14 -16.94 23.16
N GLN A 260 0.49 -15.83 23.53
CA GLN A 260 -0.13 -14.76 24.33
C GLN A 260 -1.25 -14.04 23.57
N ILE A 261 -1.02 -13.73 22.29
CA ILE A 261 -1.96 -13.00 21.44
C ILE A 261 -3.18 -13.88 21.12
N THR A 262 -2.95 -15.12 20.68
CA THR A 262 -4.03 -16.04 20.26
C THR A 262 -4.74 -16.74 21.41
N GLY A 263 -4.12 -16.78 22.61
CA GLY A 263 -4.71 -17.38 23.81
C GLY A 263 -5.35 -16.33 24.72
N PRO A 264 -4.65 -15.89 25.78
CA PRO A 264 -5.23 -15.07 26.83
C PRO A 264 -5.68 -13.69 26.33
N LEU A 265 -4.96 -13.03 25.42
CA LEU A 265 -5.38 -11.74 24.89
C LEU A 265 -6.70 -11.87 24.11
N TYR A 266 -6.78 -12.75 23.11
CA TYR A 266 -7.98 -12.95 22.29
C TYR A 266 -9.24 -13.28 23.11
N GLN A 267 -9.09 -14.08 24.17
CA GLN A 267 -10.20 -14.43 25.07
C GLN A 267 -10.64 -13.30 26.00
N SER A 268 -9.76 -12.32 26.24
CA SER A 268 -10.00 -11.22 27.19
C SER A 268 -10.62 -9.97 26.57
N VAL A 269 -10.67 -9.89 25.23
CA VAL A 269 -11.10 -8.71 24.48
C VAL A 269 -12.47 -8.90 23.83
N ASP A 270 -13.13 -7.80 23.45
CA ASP A 270 -14.43 -7.86 22.78
C ASP A 270 -14.32 -8.27 21.30
N SER A 271 -15.45 -8.53 20.64
CA SER A 271 -15.49 -9.01 19.26
C SER A 271 -14.83 -8.05 18.25
N THR A 272 -14.91 -6.74 18.49
CA THR A 272 -14.28 -5.73 17.61
C THR A 272 -12.76 -5.81 17.76
N GLN A 273 -12.28 -6.02 18.99
CA GLN A 273 -10.87 -6.18 19.28
C GLN A 273 -10.32 -7.53 18.83
N GLN A 274 -11.13 -8.58 18.83
CA GLN A 274 -10.80 -9.88 18.25
C GLN A 274 -10.49 -9.77 16.75
N ASP A 275 -11.20 -8.92 16.00
CA ASP A 275 -10.91 -8.68 14.58
C ASP A 275 -9.51 -8.08 14.37
N TYR A 276 -9.03 -7.22 15.28
CA TYR A 276 -7.65 -6.71 15.22
C TYR A 276 -6.62 -7.82 15.43
N VAL A 277 -6.87 -8.71 16.40
CA VAL A 277 -6.00 -9.88 16.65
C VAL A 277 -5.94 -10.76 15.41
N LEU A 278 -7.09 -11.11 14.82
CA LEU A 278 -7.15 -11.94 13.62
C LEU A 278 -6.44 -11.27 12.44
N SER A 279 -6.59 -9.96 12.29
CA SER A 279 -5.94 -9.18 11.23
C SER A 279 -4.41 -9.16 11.39
N SER A 280 -3.90 -9.16 12.63
CA SER A 280 -2.44 -9.14 12.88
C SER A 280 -1.72 -10.45 12.55
N LEU A 281 -2.44 -11.57 12.43
CA LEU A 281 -1.84 -12.88 12.11
C LEU A 281 -1.17 -12.91 10.74
N GLY A 282 -1.50 -11.98 9.84
CA GLY A 282 -0.80 -11.80 8.57
C GLY A 282 0.69 -11.50 8.71
N ALA A 283 1.14 -10.98 9.87
CA ALA A 283 2.55 -10.69 10.14
C ALA A 283 3.42 -11.93 10.35
N LEU A 284 2.83 -13.13 10.44
CA LEU A 284 3.54 -14.40 10.60
C LEU A 284 4.11 -14.96 9.29
N TYR A 285 4.02 -14.22 8.18
CA TYR A 285 4.30 -14.73 6.84
C TYR A 285 5.75 -15.24 6.62
N GLU A 286 6.72 -14.81 7.44
CA GLU A 286 8.12 -15.27 7.34
C GLU A 286 8.37 -16.60 8.09
N ASP A 287 7.54 -16.96 9.07
CA ASP A 287 7.66 -18.20 9.84
C ASP A 287 6.55 -19.19 9.44
N GLN A 288 6.90 -20.19 8.65
CA GLN A 288 5.93 -21.15 8.10
C GLN A 288 5.19 -21.96 9.18
N ASP A 289 5.84 -22.26 10.31
CA ASP A 289 5.24 -23.03 11.39
C ASP A 289 4.22 -22.17 12.14
N LEU A 290 4.57 -20.94 12.49
CA LEU A 290 3.66 -19.99 13.13
C LEU A 290 2.53 -19.59 12.19
N LEU A 291 2.80 -19.38 10.90
CA LEU A 291 1.78 -19.11 9.89
C LEU A 291 0.76 -20.24 9.80
N THR A 292 1.22 -21.50 9.82
CA THR A 292 0.34 -22.67 9.83
C THR A 292 -0.54 -22.70 11.09
N LYS A 293 0.04 -22.44 12.27
CA LYS A 293 -0.72 -22.33 13.52
C LYS A 293 -1.75 -21.19 13.46
N GLY A 294 -1.35 -20.02 12.96
CA GLY A 294 -2.21 -18.85 12.79
C GLY A 294 -3.37 -19.10 11.84
N TYR A 295 -3.14 -19.80 10.72
CA TYR A 295 -4.19 -20.24 9.80
C TYR A 295 -5.20 -21.14 10.49
N ILE A 296 -4.73 -22.18 11.20
CA ILE A 296 -5.60 -23.08 11.97
C ILE A 296 -6.44 -22.27 12.97
N PHE A 297 -5.79 -21.39 13.75
CA PHE A 297 -6.48 -20.56 14.73
C PHE A 297 -7.57 -19.68 14.10
N PHE A 298 -7.26 -19.01 12.98
CA PHE A 298 -8.21 -18.15 12.26
C PHE A 298 -9.46 -18.92 11.81
N PHE A 299 -9.30 -20.12 11.27
CA PHE A 299 -10.43 -20.91 10.76
C PHE A 299 -11.35 -21.46 11.85
N PHE A 300 -10.84 -21.70 13.06
CA PHE A 300 -11.64 -22.26 14.15
C PHE A 300 -12.29 -21.20 15.06
N ASN A 301 -11.93 -19.92 14.91
CA ASN A 301 -12.44 -18.83 15.76
C ASN A 301 -13.18 -17.72 14.97
N LYS A 302 -13.44 -17.94 13.68
CA LYS A 302 -14.29 -17.10 12.83
C LYS A 302 -15.67 -17.72 12.66
#